data_AF-A0A2E5ELY0-F1
#
_entry.id   AF-A0A2E5ELY0-F1
#
_cell.length_a   1.000
_cell.length_b   1.000
_cell.length_c   1.000
_cell.angle_alpha   90.00
_cell.angle_beta   90.00
_cell.angle_gamma   90.00
#
_symmetry.space_group_name_H-M   'P 1'
#
loop_
_entity.id
_entity.type
_entity.pdbx_description
1 polymer ?
#
loop_
_entity_poly.entity_id
_entity_poly.type
_entity_poly.pdbx_seq_one_letter_code
_entity_poly.pdbx_strand_id
1 'polypeptide(L)'
;MHKLIGASGGQFWDLIRLLRETLLLARSFPVDGRVVELAIADLRDSMLPIPVEDARWLKKIGEKRTPPLEDRSAKNVQTMTLFLDTHCAMIPRNGEIWYDVHPVIRGELDEIVKRNEDKKSRKKKS
;
A
#
# COMPACT_ATOMS: atom_id res chain seq x y z
N MET A 1 -4.66 19.21 -3.34
CA MET A 1 -5.00 18.82 -1.95
C MET A 1 -5.79 17.51 -1.88
N HIS A 2 -6.90 17.35 -2.64
CA HIS A 2 -7.68 16.10 -2.66
C HIS A 2 -6.84 14.83 -2.96
N LYS A 3 -5.91 14.89 -3.93
CA LYS A 3 -5.01 13.77 -4.24
C LYS A 3 -4.15 13.31 -3.06
N LEU A 4 -3.60 14.25 -2.27
CA LEU A 4 -2.76 13.91 -1.11
C LEU A 4 -3.57 13.22 -0.01
N ILE A 5 -4.81 13.68 0.21
CA ILE A 5 -5.74 13.07 1.18
C ILE A 5 -6.10 11.65 0.75
N GLY A 6 -6.39 11.43 -0.53
CA GLY A 6 -6.65 10.10 -1.06
C GLY A 6 -5.43 9.19 -0.95
N ALA A 7 -4.24 9.70 -1.25
CA ALA A 7 -2.99 8.95 -1.19
C ALA A 7 -2.57 8.60 0.25
N SER A 8 -2.95 9.38 1.26
CA SER A 8 -2.61 9.06 2.65
C SER A 8 -3.43 7.93 3.25
N GLY A 9 -4.49 7.46 2.58
CA GLY A 9 -5.35 6.39 3.09
C GLY A 9 -6.04 6.71 4.41
N GLY A 10 -6.23 8.00 4.71
CA GLY A 10 -6.76 8.46 6.00
C GLY A 10 -5.76 8.38 7.16
N GLN A 11 -4.50 7.99 6.92
CA GLN A 11 -3.45 8.04 7.92
C GLN A 11 -2.92 9.47 8.04
N PHE A 12 -2.89 9.95 9.28
CA PHE A 12 -2.43 11.30 9.59
C PHE A 12 -0.94 11.48 9.33
N TRP A 13 -0.14 10.47 9.68
CA TRP A 13 1.32 10.48 9.46
C TRP A 13 1.67 10.55 7.98
N ASP A 14 1.00 9.76 7.14
CA ASP A 14 1.23 9.79 5.69
C ASP A 14 0.76 11.11 5.08
N LEU A 15 -0.32 11.72 5.59
CA LEU A 15 -0.75 13.04 5.15
C LEU A 15 0.30 14.12 5.47
N ILE A 16 0.85 14.13 6.68
CA ILE A 16 1.92 15.06 7.07
C ILE A 16 3.16 14.83 6.22
N ARG A 17 3.56 13.56 6.03
CA ARG A 17 4.71 13.22 5.18
C ARG A 17 4.51 13.71 3.75
N LEU A 18 3.37 13.40 3.14
CA LEU A 18 3.03 13.84 1.78
C LEU A 18 3.01 15.36 1.65
N LEU A 19 2.46 16.07 2.64
CA LEU A 19 2.49 17.53 2.67
C LEU A 19 3.92 18.07 2.75
N ARG A 20 4.73 17.52 3.65
CA ARG A 20 6.14 17.89 3.82
C ARG A 20 6.92 17.68 2.52
N GLU A 21 6.83 16.49 1.92
CA GLU A 21 7.55 16.19 0.67
C GLU A 21 7.09 17.10 -0.48
N THR A 22 5.79 17.35 -0.59
CA THR A 22 5.24 18.28 -1.58
C THR A 22 5.82 19.69 -1.41
N LEU A 23 5.94 20.18 -0.16
CA LEU A 23 6.49 21.50 0.15
C LEU A 23 7.99 21.58 -0.12
N LEU A 24 8.76 20.51 0.17
CA LEU A 24 10.19 20.46 -0.10
C LEU A 24 10.52 20.45 -1.60
N LEU A 25 9.67 19.80 -2.40
CA LEU A 25 9.83 19.71 -3.85
C LEU A 25 9.26 20.95 -4.59
N ALA A 26 8.39 21.72 -3.96
CA ALA A 26 7.76 22.89 -4.57
C ALA A 26 8.78 24.01 -4.81
N ARG A 27 8.81 24.51 -6.06
CA ARG A 27 9.61 25.69 -6.43
C ARG A 27 8.80 26.98 -6.48
N SER A 28 7.47 26.86 -6.55
CA SER A 28 6.53 27.98 -6.65
C SER A 28 5.13 27.51 -6.25
N PHE A 29 4.27 28.47 -5.91
CA PHE A 29 2.85 28.23 -5.65
C PHE A 29 1.98 28.86 -6.74
N PRO A 30 0.86 28.24 -7.15
CA PRO A 30 0.37 26.91 -6.75
C PRO A 30 1.32 25.77 -7.16
N VAL A 31 1.33 24.68 -6.38
CA VAL A 31 2.23 23.54 -6.64
C VAL A 31 1.80 22.79 -7.90
N ASP A 32 2.75 22.46 -8.78
CA ASP A 32 2.54 21.65 -9.98
C ASP A 32 2.06 20.23 -9.60
N GLY A 33 1.09 19.70 -10.35
CA GLY A 33 0.61 18.33 -10.15
C GLY A 33 1.71 17.26 -10.21
N ARG A 34 2.78 17.48 -11.00
CA ARG A 34 3.94 16.60 -11.07
C ARG A 34 4.68 16.49 -9.74
N VAL A 35 4.76 17.58 -8.97
CA VAL A 35 5.37 17.57 -7.63
C VAL A 35 4.56 16.71 -6.67
N VAL A 36 3.22 16.79 -6.77
CA VAL A 36 2.31 15.92 -6.00
C VAL A 36 2.51 14.45 -6.36
N GLU A 37 2.62 14.12 -7.65
CA GLU A 37 2.86 12.73 -8.08
C GLU A 37 4.23 12.21 -7.61
N LEU A 38 5.28 13.06 -7.60
CA LEU A 38 6.59 12.70 -7.06
C LEU A 38 6.54 12.40 -5.56
N ALA A 39 5.83 13.22 -4.78
CA ALA A 39 5.65 12.97 -3.34
C ALA A 39 4.89 11.66 -3.07
N ILE A 40 3.87 11.35 -3.88
CA ILE A 40 3.13 10.08 -3.79
C ILE A 40 4.02 8.90 -4.18
N ALA A 41 4.85 9.06 -5.22
CA ALA A 41 5.82 8.04 -5.63
C ALA A 41 6.84 7.75 -4.52
N ASP A 42 7.39 8.78 -3.86
CA ASP A 42 8.32 8.59 -2.73
C ASP A 42 7.68 7.84 -1.56
N LEU A 43 6.43 8.17 -1.21
CA LEU A 43 5.68 7.43 -0.19
C LEU A 43 5.54 5.95 -0.58
N ARG A 44 5.14 5.68 -1.82
CA ARG A 44 5.01 4.32 -2.34
C ARG A 44 6.34 3.57 -2.31
N ASP A 45 7.43 4.22 -2.71
CA ASP A 45 8.76 3.61 -2.77
C ASP A 45 9.27 3.22 -1.38
N SER A 46 8.84 3.92 -0.31
CA SER A 46 9.17 3.52 1.06
C SER A 46 8.48 2.23 1.53
N MET A 47 7.46 1.76 0.81
CA MET A 47 6.77 0.49 1.07
C MET A 47 7.24 -0.64 0.13
N LEU A 48 8.10 -0.32 -0.85
CA LEU A 48 8.61 -1.28 -1.83
C LEU A 48 10.07 -1.65 -1.50
N PRO A 49 10.55 -2.84 -1.90
CA PRO A 49 9.82 -3.89 -2.62
C PRO A 49 8.96 -4.78 -1.72
N ILE A 50 7.80 -5.24 -2.24
CA ILE A 50 6.94 -6.21 -1.55
C ILE A 50 7.16 -7.61 -2.16
N PRO A 51 7.50 -8.63 -1.35
CA PRO A 51 7.59 -10.01 -1.81
C PRO A 51 6.27 -10.51 -2.42
N VAL A 52 6.34 -11.40 -3.41
CA VAL A 52 5.14 -11.86 -4.13
C VAL A 52 4.11 -12.54 -3.22
N GLU A 53 4.57 -13.31 -2.23
CA GLU A 53 3.64 -13.95 -1.26
C GLU A 53 2.93 -12.90 -0.39
N ASP A 54 3.66 -11.88 0.04
CA ASP A 54 3.11 -10.78 0.83
C ASP A 54 2.12 -9.96 0.00
N ALA A 55 2.44 -9.73 -1.28
CA ALA A 55 1.55 -9.04 -2.20
C ALA A 55 0.22 -9.79 -2.40
N ARG A 56 0.26 -11.13 -2.49
CA ARG A 56 -0.96 -11.97 -2.53
C ARG A 56 -1.76 -11.83 -1.24
N TRP A 57 -1.09 -11.82 -0.10
CA TRP A 57 -1.73 -11.66 1.21
C TRP A 57 -2.40 -10.30 1.37
N LEU A 58 -1.69 -9.22 1.06
CA LEU A 58 -2.21 -7.86 1.10
C LEU A 58 -3.38 -7.70 0.13
N LYS A 59 -3.29 -8.25 -1.09
CA LYS A 59 -4.42 -8.24 -2.04
C LYS A 59 -5.66 -8.92 -1.46
N LYS A 60 -5.52 -10.10 -0.84
CA LYS A 60 -6.62 -10.78 -0.13
C LYS A 60 -7.22 -9.91 0.98
N ILE A 61 -6.41 -9.16 1.73
CA ILE A 61 -6.88 -8.20 2.76
C ILE A 61 -7.78 -7.15 2.13
N GLY A 62 -7.31 -6.48 1.09
CA GLY A 62 -8.06 -5.40 0.43
C GLY A 62 -9.38 -5.86 -0.20
N GLU A 63 -9.43 -7.11 -0.69
CA GLU A 63 -10.64 -7.71 -1.27
C GLU A 63 -11.65 -8.14 -0.20
N LYS A 64 -11.19 -8.83 0.86
CA LYS A 64 -12.09 -9.44 1.85
C LYS A 64 -12.44 -8.53 3.02
N ARG A 65 -11.64 -7.49 3.26
CA ARG A 65 -11.74 -6.58 4.41
C ARG A 65 -11.64 -7.25 5.79
N THR A 66 -11.21 -8.50 5.82
CA THR A 66 -11.03 -9.32 7.02
C THR A 66 -9.56 -9.59 7.24
N PRO A 67 -9.12 -9.86 8.48
CA PRO A 67 -7.76 -10.33 8.69
C PRO A 67 -7.61 -11.69 8.00
N PRO A 68 -6.67 -11.90 7.06
CA PRO A 68 -6.39 -13.20 6.42
C PRO A 68 -5.68 -14.16 7.38
N LEU A 69 -6.09 -14.21 8.64
CA LEU A 69 -5.69 -15.25 9.55
C LEU A 69 -6.51 -16.49 9.17
N GLU A 70 -6.04 -17.23 8.16
CA GLU A 70 -6.58 -18.55 7.81
C GLU A 70 -6.51 -19.48 9.04
N ASP A 71 -5.51 -19.26 9.90
CA ASP A 71 -5.39 -19.79 11.26
C ASP A 71 -4.68 -18.77 12.18
N ARG A 72 -4.66 -19.05 13.49
CA ARG A 72 -3.90 -18.25 14.48
C ARG A 72 -2.46 -18.75 14.66
N SER A 73 -1.85 -19.33 13.63
CA SER A 73 -0.44 -19.73 13.71
C SER A 73 0.46 -18.52 13.97
N ALA A 74 1.55 -18.74 14.70
CA ALA A 74 2.51 -17.68 15.02
C ALA A 74 3.03 -16.96 13.76
N LYS A 75 3.20 -17.70 12.65
CA LYS A 75 3.62 -17.16 11.36
C LYS A 75 2.60 -16.17 10.80
N ASN A 76 1.33 -16.56 10.74
CA ASN A 76 0.27 -15.72 10.18
C ASN A 76 0.05 -14.45 11.02
N VAL A 77 0.12 -14.58 12.34
CA VAL A 77 0.06 -13.43 13.26
C VAL A 77 1.26 -12.50 13.03
N GLN A 78 2.48 -13.04 12.94
CA GLN A 78 3.69 -12.25 12.71
C GLN A 78 3.64 -11.50 11.37
N THR A 79 3.20 -12.17 10.29
CA THR A 79 3.01 -11.54 8.98
C THR A 79 1.99 -10.40 9.04
N MET A 80 0.87 -10.59 9.74
CA MET A 80 -0.13 -9.53 9.94
C MET A 80 0.45 -8.35 10.71
N THR A 81 1.14 -8.61 11.82
CA THR A 81 1.78 -7.57 12.63
C THR A 81 2.76 -6.77 11.79
N LEU A 82 3.59 -7.43 10.98
CA LEU A 82 4.50 -6.75 10.08
C LEU A 82 3.77 -5.82 9.08
N PHE A 83 2.64 -6.25 8.50
CA PHE A 83 1.89 -5.39 7.57
C PHE A 83 1.26 -4.18 8.24
N LEU A 84 0.83 -4.30 9.50
CA LEU A 84 0.32 -3.18 10.28
C LEU A 84 1.46 -2.23 10.68
N ASP A 85 2.60 -2.76 11.14
CA ASP A 85 3.77 -1.97 11.55
C ASP A 85 4.39 -1.21 10.36
N THR A 86 4.40 -1.83 9.18
CA THR A 86 4.89 -1.23 7.93
C THR A 86 3.84 -0.38 7.22
N HIS A 87 2.64 -0.23 7.80
CA HIS A 87 1.52 0.53 7.24
C HIS A 87 1.04 0.06 5.87
N CYS A 88 1.45 -1.13 5.42
CA CYS A 88 0.94 -1.75 4.18
C CYS A 88 -0.52 -2.19 4.35
N ALA A 89 -0.89 -2.63 5.56
CA ALA A 89 -2.26 -2.88 5.97
C ALA A 89 -2.71 -1.82 6.98
N MET A 90 -4.00 -1.54 7.01
CA MET A 90 -4.60 -0.53 7.89
C MET A 90 -5.94 -0.97 8.45
N ILE A 91 -6.30 -0.38 9.58
CA ILE A 91 -7.59 -0.57 10.25
C ILE A 91 -8.31 0.79 10.24
N PRO A 92 -9.24 1.02 9.29
CA PRO A 92 -9.96 2.28 9.21
C PRO A 92 -10.76 2.55 10.49
N ARG A 93 -10.85 3.84 10.88
CA ARG A 93 -11.48 4.27 12.14
C ARG A 93 -12.88 4.83 11.91
N ASN A 94 -13.73 4.08 11.21
CA ASN A 94 -15.10 4.49 10.87
C ASN A 94 -16.18 3.89 11.79
N GLY A 95 -15.79 3.33 12.95
CA GLY A 95 -16.71 2.70 13.90
C GLY A 95 -16.87 1.19 13.73
N GLU A 96 -16.41 0.63 12.61
CA GLU A 96 -16.35 -0.81 12.35
C GLU A 96 -14.89 -1.28 12.29
N ILE A 97 -14.61 -2.49 12.79
CA ILE A 97 -13.27 -3.09 12.69
C ILE A 97 -13.19 -3.88 11.40
N TRP A 98 -12.50 -3.32 10.42
CA TRP A 98 -12.16 -3.98 9.16
C TRP A 98 -10.74 -3.63 8.75
N TYR A 99 -10.20 -4.40 7.81
CA TYR A 99 -8.84 -4.24 7.33
C TYR A 99 -8.84 -3.76 5.89
N ASP A 100 -7.85 -2.96 5.54
CA ASP A 100 -7.65 -2.56 4.15
C ASP A 100 -6.16 -2.43 3.85
N VAL A 101 -5.84 -2.21 2.58
CA VAL A 101 -4.49 -1.96 2.09
C VAL A 101 -4.28 -0.48 1.86
N HIS A 102 -3.08 0.00 2.15
CA HIS A 102 -2.68 1.36 1.88
C HIS A 102 -2.87 1.71 0.38
N PRO A 103 -3.53 2.84 0.05
CA PRO A 103 -3.97 3.13 -1.32
C PRO A 103 -2.82 3.23 -2.33
N VAL A 104 -1.65 3.78 -1.94
CA VAL A 104 -0.54 4.00 -2.88
C VAL A 104 0.11 2.71 -3.39
N ILE A 105 -0.04 1.59 -2.66
CA ILE A 105 0.54 0.30 -3.08
C ILE A 105 -0.46 -0.60 -3.80
N ARG A 106 -1.76 -0.29 -3.83
CA ARG A 106 -2.77 -1.19 -4.42
C ARG A 106 -2.46 -1.57 -5.87
N GLY A 107 -2.11 -0.58 -6.69
CA GLY A 107 -1.72 -0.82 -8.08
C GLY A 107 -0.48 -1.71 -8.19
N GLU A 108 0.52 -1.50 -7.32
CA GLU A 108 1.73 -2.32 -7.30
C GLU A 108 1.44 -3.76 -6.92
N LEU A 109 0.52 -4.00 -5.97
CA LEU A 109 0.12 -5.36 -5.60
C LEU A 109 -0.47 -6.12 -6.79
N ASP A 110 -1.36 -5.47 -7.55
CA ASP A 110 -1.94 -6.05 -8.75
C ASP A 110 -0.88 -6.37 -9.80
N GLU A 111 0.08 -5.47 -10.00
CA GLU A 111 1.18 -5.69 -10.94
C GLU A 111 2.13 -6.79 -10.50
N ILE A 112 2.47 -6.89 -9.21
CA ILE A 112 3.35 -7.94 -8.66
C ILE A 112 2.70 -9.32 -8.84
N VAL A 113 1.41 -9.43 -8.51
CA VAL A 113 0.66 -10.69 -8.65
C VAL A 113 0.56 -11.08 -10.13
N LYS A 114 0.16 -10.16 -11.00
CA LYS A 114 0.02 -10.40 -12.45
C LYS A 114 1.37 -10.81 -13.09
N ARG A 115 2.44 -10.07 -12.80
CA ARG A 115 3.80 -10.39 -13.32
C ARG A 115 4.26 -11.77 -12.88
N ASN A 116 3.86 -12.24 -11.70
CA ASN A 116 4.19 -13.59 -11.23
C ASN A 116 3.38 -14.69 -11.95
N GLU A 117 2.09 -14.46 -12.19
CA GLU A 117 1.22 -15.37 -12.94
C GLU A 117 1.68 -15.55 -14.39
N ASP A 118 2.05 -14.46 -15.07
CA ASP A 118 2.60 -14.49 -16.42
C ASP A 118 3.93 -15.25 -16.51
N LYS A 119 4.79 -15.12 -15.48
CA LYS A 119 6.03 -15.91 -15.40
C LYS A 119 5.75 -17.40 -15.21
N LYS A 120 4.75 -17.76 -14.41
CA LYS A 120 4.35 -19.17 -14.19
C LYS A 120 3.74 -19.79 -15.46
N SER A 121 2.93 -19.04 -16.21
CA SER A 121 2.31 -19.53 -17.45
C SER A 121 3.34 -19.76 -18.57
N ARG A 122 4.37 -18.92 -18.66
CA ARG A 122 5.51 -19.12 -19.58
C ARG A 122 6.35 -20.33 -19.23
N LYS A 123 6.62 -20.57 -17.94
CA LYS A 123 7.38 -21.77 -17.48
C LYS A 123 6.64 -23.09 -17.69
N LYS A 124 5.31 -23.10 -17.71
CA LYS A 124 4.51 -24.31 -17.98
C LYS A 124 4.40 -24.67 -19.47
N LYS A 125 4.77 -23.76 -20.37
CA LYS A 125 4.72 -23.95 -21.83
C LYS A 125 6.09 -24.30 -22.44
N SER A 126 7.14 -24.38 -21.62
CA SER A 126 8.50 -24.80 -21.97
C SER A 126 8.80 -26.14 -21.32
#